data_AF-A0A672FYJ2-F1
#
_entry.id   AF-A0A672FYJ2-F1
#
_cell.length_a   1.000
_cell.length_b   1.000
_cell.length_c   1.000
_cell.angle_alpha   90.00
_cell.angle_beta   90.00
_cell.angle_gamma   90.00
#
_symmetry.space_group_name_H-M   'P 1'
#
loop_
_entity.id
_entity.type
_entity.pdbx_description
1 polymer ?
#
loop_
_entity_poly.entity_id
_entity_poly.type
_entity_poly.pdbx_seq_one_letter_code
_entity_poly.pdbx_strand_id
1 'polypeptide(L)'
;MSASLVRRGLELLGDDIKVKKKKKPQRTPSSAAVMELVGTKRQGVTRQVKRLQGRLGPGKSKATVKDKRIKSAVEEFRKSRGKSQLSRNLAYFMKADHKATDSDTLKIMNHISGRQSRNRPDRTPKKPKEEASLFTEEEFQQFQKEYFGRTVEQKK
;
A
#
# COMPACT_ATOMS: atom_id res chain seq x y z
N MET A 1 6.49 8.89 49.75
CA MET A 1 5.33 9.59 49.14
C MET A 1 4.30 9.80 50.23
N SER A 2 3.87 11.04 50.50
CA SER A 2 2.96 11.35 51.61
C SER A 2 1.54 10.83 51.32
N ALA A 3 0.92 10.21 52.32
CA ALA A 3 -0.44 9.67 52.20
C ALA A 3 -1.48 10.75 51.86
N SER A 4 -1.22 12.01 52.24
CA SER A 4 -2.04 13.17 51.87
C SER A 4 -2.05 13.45 50.38
N LEU A 5 -0.94 13.21 49.68
CA LEU A 5 -0.82 13.46 48.24
C LEU A 5 -1.55 12.39 47.43
N VAL A 6 -1.54 11.14 47.91
CA VAL A 6 -2.32 10.03 47.31
C VAL A 6 -3.82 10.26 47.49
N ARG A 7 -4.27 10.69 48.68
CA ARG A 7 -5.70 10.98 48.93
C ARG A 7 -6.22 12.11 48.05
N ARG A 8 -5.46 13.21 47.96
CA ARG A 8 -5.81 14.36 47.12
C ARG A 8 -5.79 14.01 45.63
N GLY A 9 -4.86 13.16 45.21
CA GLY A 9 -4.81 12.64 43.84
C GLY A 9 -6.03 11.78 43.49
N LEU A 10 -6.50 10.93 44.40
CA LEU A 10 -7.70 10.10 44.19
C LEU A 10 -9.00 10.93 44.20
N GLU A 11 -9.07 11.96 45.04
CA GLU A 11 -10.22 12.86 45.11
C GLU A 11 -10.39 13.65 43.80
N LEU A 12 -9.29 14.19 43.26
CA LEU A 12 -9.29 14.88 41.97
C LEU A 12 -9.67 13.97 40.79
N LEU A 13 -9.33 12.68 40.87
CA LEU A 13 -9.64 11.71 39.81
C LEU A 13 -11.07 11.12 39.95
N GLY A 14 -11.69 11.20 41.13
CA GLY A 14 -13.00 10.63 41.41
C GLY A 14 -14.13 11.22 40.57
N ASP A 15 -14.09 12.52 40.29
CA ASP A 15 -15.11 13.22 39.50
C ASP A 15 -15.05 12.88 37.99
N ASP A 16 -13.84 12.58 37.49
CA ASP A 16 -13.59 12.17 36.12
C ASP A 16 -13.85 10.67 35.90
N ILE A 17 -13.71 9.86 36.96
CA ILE A 17 -14.14 8.46 36.99
C ILE A 17 -15.65 8.41 37.28
N LYS A 18 -16.46 9.15 36.51
CA LYS A 18 -17.87 8.81 36.33
C LYS A 18 -17.92 7.49 35.56
N VAL A 19 -17.87 6.40 36.31
CA VAL A 19 -18.24 5.07 35.85
C VAL A 19 -19.54 5.23 35.09
N LYS A 20 -19.49 5.04 33.77
CA LYS A 20 -20.65 5.08 32.89
C LYS A 20 -21.72 4.21 33.52
N LYS A 21 -22.73 4.83 34.15
CA LYS A 21 -23.91 4.11 34.64
C LYS A 21 -24.41 3.30 33.44
N LYS A 22 -24.33 1.97 33.53
CA LYS A 22 -24.88 1.07 32.51
C LYS A 22 -26.34 1.47 32.34
N LYS A 23 -26.65 2.15 31.23
CA LYS A 23 -28.05 2.36 30.83
C LYS A 23 -28.62 0.95 30.67
N LYS A 24 -29.63 0.60 31.48
CA LYS A 24 -30.36 -0.66 31.33
C LYS A 24 -30.77 -0.77 29.86
N PRO A 25 -30.65 -1.95 29.21
CA PRO A 25 -31.13 -2.10 27.84
C PRO A 25 -32.62 -1.77 27.86
N GLN A 26 -33.02 -0.66 27.24
CA GLN A 26 -34.42 -0.36 27.08
C GLN A 26 -35.01 -1.46 26.20
N ARG A 27 -35.85 -2.30 26.82
CA ARG A 27 -36.64 -3.30 26.12
C ARG A 27 -37.50 -2.53 25.12
N THR A 28 -37.36 -2.84 23.82
CA THR A 28 -38.26 -2.28 22.82
C THR A 28 -39.69 -2.65 23.22
N PRO A 29 -40.63 -1.69 23.29
CA PRO A 29 -42.01 -1.97 23.65
C PRO A 29 -42.57 -3.03 22.70
N SER A 30 -43.38 -3.94 23.23
CA SER A 30 -44.03 -4.98 22.44
C SER A 30 -44.93 -4.34 21.38
N SER A 31 -45.14 -5.03 20.25
CA SER A 31 -45.92 -4.47 19.13
C SER A 31 -47.33 -4.03 19.54
N ALA A 32 -47.93 -4.68 20.54
CA ALA A 32 -49.23 -4.31 21.10
C ALA A 32 -49.17 -2.96 21.86
N ALA A 33 -48.19 -2.78 22.74
CA ALA A 33 -47.99 -1.53 23.48
C ALA A 33 -47.66 -0.33 22.56
N VAL A 34 -47.02 -0.59 21.41
CA VAL A 34 -46.76 0.46 20.40
C VAL A 34 -48.03 0.88 19.66
N MET A 35 -48.97 -0.04 19.44
CA MET A 35 -50.24 0.26 18.76
C MET A 35 -51.15 1.15 19.62
N GLU A 36 -51.12 1.00 20.96
CA GLU A 36 -51.88 1.85 21.88
C GLU A 36 -51.43 3.33 21.85
N LEU A 37 -50.16 3.58 21.54
CA LEU A 37 -49.59 4.93 21.45
C LEU A 37 -49.83 5.60 20.09
N VAL A 38 -50.41 4.88 19.11
CA VAL A 38 -50.54 5.34 17.73
C VAL A 38 -52.00 5.64 17.40
N GLY A 39 -52.28 6.86 16.93
CA GLY A 39 -53.63 7.31 16.60
C GLY A 39 -54.25 6.55 15.42
N THR A 40 -55.57 6.37 15.41
CA THR A 40 -56.35 5.51 14.50
C THR A 40 -56.42 5.93 13.03
N LYS A 41 -55.64 6.95 12.59
CA LYS A 41 -55.63 7.42 11.20
C LYS A 41 -54.84 6.46 10.30
N ARG A 42 -55.54 5.75 9.40
CA ARG A 42 -54.97 4.72 8.51
C ARG A 42 -53.72 5.16 7.71
N GLN A 43 -53.62 6.44 7.34
CA GLN A 43 -52.43 7.00 6.70
C GLN A 43 -51.44 7.52 7.75
N GLY A 44 -50.29 6.84 7.90
CA GLY A 44 -49.18 7.31 8.74
C GLY A 44 -48.91 6.47 10.00
N VAL A 45 -49.87 5.64 10.44
CA VAL A 45 -49.71 4.66 11.53
C VAL A 45 -48.45 3.80 11.32
N THR A 46 -48.24 3.29 10.11
CA THR A 46 -47.08 2.46 9.77
C THR A 46 -45.75 3.18 9.92
N ARG A 47 -45.71 4.51 9.72
CA ARG A 47 -44.50 5.33 9.91
C ARG A 47 -44.27 5.63 11.39
N GLN A 48 -45.34 5.84 12.18
CA GLN A 48 -45.25 6.05 13.62
C GLN A 48 -44.81 4.77 14.35
N VAL A 49 -45.40 3.62 14.02
CA VAL A 49 -44.99 2.31 14.54
C VAL A 49 -43.51 2.03 14.23
N LYS A 50 -43.05 2.31 13.01
CA LYS A 50 -41.62 2.15 12.61
C LYS A 50 -40.68 3.09 13.37
N ARG A 51 -41.13 4.27 13.80
CA ARG A 51 -40.35 5.20 14.64
C ARG A 51 -40.26 4.70 16.07
N LEU A 52 -41.38 4.22 16.64
CA LEU A 52 -41.48 3.76 18.02
C LEU A 52 -40.81 2.40 18.25
N GLN A 53 -40.90 1.48 17.30
CA GLN A 53 -40.21 0.17 17.37
C GLN A 53 -38.70 0.28 17.11
N GLY A 54 -38.21 1.44 16.69
CA GLY A 54 -36.85 1.61 16.19
C GLY A 54 -36.62 0.85 14.88
N ARG A 55 -35.54 1.17 14.15
CA ARG A 55 -35.19 0.50 12.88
C ARG A 55 -34.64 -0.92 13.09
N LEU A 56 -35.33 -1.75 13.87
CA LEU A 56 -34.97 -3.12 14.20
C LEU A 56 -36.00 -4.09 13.64
N GLY A 57 -36.22 -4.01 12.32
CA GLY A 57 -36.87 -5.11 11.61
C GLY A 57 -35.95 -6.34 11.57
N PRO A 58 -36.50 -7.56 11.45
CA PRO A 58 -35.76 -8.83 11.46
C PRO A 58 -34.71 -8.98 10.34
N GLY A 59 -34.64 -8.05 9.39
CA GLY A 59 -33.70 -8.06 8.26
C GLY A 59 -32.48 -7.14 8.40
N LYS A 60 -32.17 -6.57 9.58
CA LYS A 60 -30.95 -5.76 9.76
C LYS A 60 -29.97 -6.44 10.70
N SER A 61 -28.79 -6.77 10.18
CA SER A 61 -27.73 -7.44 10.95
C SER A 61 -27.34 -6.60 12.17
N LYS A 62 -27.58 -7.14 13.38
CA LYS A 62 -27.09 -6.57 14.65
C LYS A 62 -25.59 -6.78 14.87
N ALA A 63 -24.87 -7.35 13.90
CA ALA A 63 -23.44 -7.59 14.02
C ALA A 63 -22.69 -6.27 13.92
N THR A 64 -22.19 -5.78 15.05
CA THR A 64 -21.14 -4.77 15.10
C THR A 64 -19.96 -5.21 14.23
N VAL A 65 -19.19 -4.27 13.64
CA VAL A 65 -18.05 -4.59 12.76
C VAL A 65 -17.08 -5.59 13.41
N LYS A 66 -16.98 -5.59 14.74
CA LYS A 66 -16.19 -6.52 15.55
C LYS A 66 -16.58 -8.00 15.39
N ASP A 67 -17.85 -8.30 15.12
CA ASP A 67 -18.35 -9.67 14.99
C ASP A 67 -18.29 -10.17 13.53
N LYS A 68 -17.88 -9.31 12.59
CA LYS A 68 -17.71 -9.68 11.19
C LYS A 68 -16.31 -10.27 10.98
N ARG A 69 -16.24 -11.57 10.71
CA ARG A 69 -15.02 -12.18 10.17
C ARG A 69 -14.81 -11.67 8.75
N ILE A 70 -13.69 -11.00 8.50
CA ILE A 70 -13.31 -10.57 7.15
C ILE A 70 -13.04 -11.83 6.36
N LYS A 71 -13.90 -12.12 5.39
CA LYS A 71 -13.67 -13.17 4.42
C LYS A 71 -13.00 -12.56 3.22
N SER A 72 -11.99 -13.25 2.68
CA SER A 72 -11.38 -12.84 1.43
C SER A 72 -12.41 -12.96 0.31
N ALA A 73 -12.61 -11.88 -0.45
CA ALA A 73 -13.46 -11.89 -1.65
C ALA A 73 -13.03 -13.00 -2.63
N VAL A 74 -11.73 -13.29 -2.68
CA VAL A 74 -11.17 -14.37 -3.51
C VAL A 74 -11.62 -15.75 -3.02
N GLU A 75 -11.68 -15.95 -1.70
CA GLU A 75 -12.13 -17.24 -1.14
C GLU A 75 -13.63 -17.45 -1.30
N GLU A 76 -14.45 -16.41 -1.11
CA GLU A 76 -15.88 -16.52 -1.35
C GLU A 76 -16.17 -16.80 -2.82
N PHE A 77 -15.44 -16.16 -3.74
CA PHE A 77 -15.53 -16.43 -5.16
C PHE A 77 -15.12 -17.86 -5.55
N ARG A 78 -14.08 -18.40 -4.90
CA ARG A 78 -13.68 -19.80 -5.09
C ARG A 78 -14.76 -20.77 -4.57
N LYS A 79 -15.40 -20.46 -3.44
CA LYS A 79 -16.49 -21.27 -2.86
C LYS A 79 -17.77 -21.21 -3.68
N SER A 80 -18.08 -20.07 -4.29
CA SER A 80 -19.27 -19.88 -5.13
C SER A 80 -19.13 -20.50 -6.52
N ARG A 81 -17.91 -20.76 -7.00
CA ARG A 81 -17.69 -21.47 -8.26
C ARG A 81 -17.85 -22.98 -8.05
N GLY A 82 -18.98 -23.52 -8.51
CA GLY A 82 -19.30 -24.94 -8.38
C GLY A 82 -18.38 -25.91 -9.15
N LYS A 83 -17.57 -25.43 -10.11
CA LYS A 83 -16.60 -26.24 -10.85
C LYS A 83 -15.34 -25.43 -11.15
N SER A 84 -14.17 -26.04 -10.95
CA SER A 84 -12.88 -25.46 -11.35
C SER A 84 -12.70 -25.62 -12.86
N GLN A 85 -12.40 -24.52 -13.55
CA GLN A 85 -12.08 -24.53 -14.98
C GLN A 85 -10.60 -24.81 -15.25
N LEU A 86 -9.82 -25.15 -14.22
CA LEU A 86 -8.37 -25.36 -14.29
C LEU A 86 -8.00 -26.41 -15.34
N SER A 87 -8.63 -27.59 -15.30
CA SER A 87 -8.31 -28.69 -16.22
C SER A 87 -8.60 -28.31 -17.68
N ARG A 88 -9.73 -27.66 -17.95
CA ARG A 88 -10.09 -27.16 -19.28
C ARG A 88 -9.10 -26.09 -19.77
N ASN A 89 -8.68 -25.17 -18.91
CA ASN A 89 -7.72 -24.12 -19.26
C ASN A 89 -6.32 -24.70 -19.51
N LEU A 90 -5.87 -25.64 -18.67
CA LEU A 90 -4.60 -26.34 -18.88
C LEU A 90 -4.62 -27.12 -20.19
N ALA A 91 -5.70 -27.85 -20.47
CA ALA A 91 -5.86 -28.54 -21.75
C ALA A 91 -5.86 -27.57 -22.93
N TYR A 92 -6.44 -26.38 -22.79
CA TYR A 92 -6.38 -25.34 -23.83
C TYR A 92 -4.96 -24.82 -24.06
N PHE A 93 -4.23 -24.48 -22.99
CA PHE A 93 -2.85 -23.99 -23.11
C PHE A 93 -1.88 -25.05 -23.61
N MET A 94 -2.06 -26.31 -23.22
CA MET A 94 -1.20 -27.41 -23.66
C MET A 94 -1.51 -27.86 -25.08
N LYS A 95 -2.74 -27.65 -25.59
CA LYS A 95 -3.11 -27.96 -26.98
C LYS A 95 -2.71 -26.88 -27.98
N ALA A 96 -2.48 -25.66 -27.50
CA ALA A 96 -2.12 -24.55 -28.37
C ALA A 96 -0.60 -24.56 -28.64
N ASP A 97 -0.17 -25.24 -29.69
CA ASP A 97 1.22 -25.21 -30.19
C ASP A 97 1.55 -23.92 -30.97
N HIS A 98 0.90 -22.80 -30.61
CA HIS A 98 1.19 -21.51 -31.23
C HIS A 98 2.44 -20.90 -30.62
N LYS A 99 3.59 -21.24 -31.21
CA LYS A 99 4.84 -20.50 -31.00
C LYS A 99 4.79 -19.22 -31.83
N ALA A 100 5.12 -18.09 -31.20
CA ALA A 100 5.34 -16.85 -31.93
C ALA A 100 6.54 -17.02 -32.88
N THR A 101 6.51 -16.32 -34.01
CA THR A 101 7.60 -16.30 -34.98
C THR A 101 8.90 -15.86 -34.31
N ASP A 102 10.03 -16.48 -34.67
CA ASP A 102 11.32 -16.14 -34.08
C ASP A 102 11.69 -14.65 -34.26
N SER A 103 11.23 -14.02 -35.34
CA SER A 103 11.39 -12.58 -35.55
C SER A 103 10.72 -11.75 -34.46
N ASP A 104 9.51 -12.15 -34.05
CA ASP A 104 8.73 -11.42 -33.04
C ASP A 104 9.29 -11.65 -31.64
N THR A 105 9.72 -12.86 -31.34
CA THR A 105 10.37 -13.18 -30.06
C THR A 105 11.69 -12.43 -29.91
N LEU A 106 12.52 -12.38 -30.96
CA LEU A 106 13.77 -11.60 -30.98
C LEU A 106 13.51 -10.10 -30.82
N LYS A 107 12.46 -9.56 -31.47
CA LYS A 107 12.07 -8.15 -31.34
C LYS A 107 11.69 -7.80 -29.90
N ILE A 108 10.92 -8.68 -29.24
CA ILE A 108 10.54 -8.53 -27.83
C ILE A 108 11.77 -8.59 -26.92
N MET A 109 12.66 -9.56 -27.14
CA MET A 109 13.88 -9.70 -26.36
C MET A 109 14.79 -8.47 -26.47
N ASN A 110 14.98 -7.96 -27.68
CA ASN A 110 15.79 -6.76 -27.93
C ASN A 110 15.18 -5.49 -27.30
N HIS A 111 13.85 -5.40 -27.22
CA HIS A 111 13.18 -4.28 -26.56
C HIS A 111 13.29 -4.33 -25.03
N ILE A 112 13.37 -5.53 -24.45
CA ILE A 112 13.46 -5.73 -23.00
C ILE A 112 14.92 -5.71 -22.52
N SER A 113 15.88 -6.09 -23.38
CA SER A 113 17.30 -6.05 -23.05
C SER A 113 17.74 -4.63 -22.64
N GLY A 114 18.57 -4.54 -21.60
CA GLY A 114 19.07 -3.25 -21.08
C GLY A 114 18.08 -2.39 -20.26
N ARG A 115 16.79 -2.76 -20.15
CA ARG A 115 15.82 -2.05 -19.26
C ARG A 115 16.09 -2.30 -17.79
N GLN A 116 16.48 -3.53 -17.44
CA GLN A 116 16.90 -3.87 -16.09
C GLN A 116 18.37 -3.48 -15.88
N SER A 117 18.68 -2.92 -14.71
CA SER A 117 20.07 -2.57 -14.35
C SER A 117 21.01 -3.76 -14.44
N ARG A 118 20.52 -4.96 -14.09
CA ARG A 118 21.25 -6.24 -14.16
C ARG A 118 21.66 -6.65 -15.57
N ASN A 119 20.96 -6.16 -16.59
CA ASN A 119 21.23 -6.48 -18.00
C ASN A 119 22.15 -5.47 -18.67
N ARG A 120 22.57 -4.42 -17.94
CA ARG A 120 23.55 -3.47 -18.46
C ARG A 120 24.93 -4.11 -18.30
N PRO A 121 25.75 -4.17 -19.36
CA PRO A 121 27.14 -4.57 -19.20
C PRO A 121 27.83 -3.59 -18.24
N ASP A 122 28.75 -4.12 -17.44
CA ASP A 122 29.58 -3.27 -16.58
C ASP A 122 30.33 -2.27 -17.45
N ARG A 123 30.27 -0.98 -17.07
CA ARG A 123 30.99 0.06 -17.78
C ARG A 123 32.47 -0.25 -17.67
N THR A 124 33.15 -0.32 -18.82
CA THR A 124 34.60 -0.40 -18.84
C THR A 124 35.18 0.77 -18.04
N PRO A 125 36.17 0.52 -17.16
CA PRO A 125 36.77 1.58 -16.38
C PRO A 125 37.36 2.61 -17.34
N LYS A 126 37.03 3.89 -17.12
CA LYS A 126 37.66 4.98 -17.87
C LYS A 126 39.15 4.90 -17.61
N LYS A 127 39.95 4.77 -18.68
CA LYS A 127 41.40 4.92 -18.56
C LYS A 127 41.69 6.27 -17.90
N PRO A 128 42.67 6.35 -16.99
CA PRO A 128 43.08 7.62 -16.42
C PRO A 128 43.39 8.57 -17.58
N LYS A 129 42.88 9.80 -17.50
CA LYS A 129 43.25 10.83 -18.47
C LYS A 129 44.74 11.05 -18.30
N GLU A 130 45.48 10.91 -19.39
CA GLU A 130 46.88 11.32 -19.43
C GLU A 130 46.94 12.80 -19.05
N GLU A 131 47.90 13.15 -18.20
CA GLU A 131 48.11 14.54 -17.79
C GLU A 131 48.53 15.33 -19.04
N ALA A 132 47.59 16.09 -19.59
CA ALA A 132 47.88 16.98 -20.69
C ALA A 132 48.79 18.09 -20.16
N SER A 133 50.09 18.03 -20.49
CA SER A 133 51.02 19.14 -20.26
C SER A 133 50.48 20.37 -20.97
N LEU A 134 50.37 21.49 -20.23
CA LEU A 134 49.98 22.78 -20.80
C LEU A 134 51.06 23.38 -21.71
N PHE A 135 52.29 22.87 -21.58
CA PHE A 135 53.43 23.29 -22.38
C PHE A 135 53.74 22.26 -23.44
N THR A 136 53.97 22.76 -24.65
CA THR A 136 54.56 21.95 -25.71
C THR A 136 56.04 21.74 -25.42
N GLU A 137 56.60 20.62 -25.86
CA GLU A 137 58.03 20.33 -25.68
C GLU A 137 58.91 21.44 -26.31
N GLU A 138 58.43 22.08 -27.37
CA GLU A 138 59.10 23.20 -28.04
C GLU A 138 59.16 24.46 -27.14
N GLU A 139 58.07 24.79 -26.45
CA GLU A 139 58.01 25.89 -25.47
C GLU A 139 58.96 25.64 -24.31
N PHE A 140 59.06 24.38 -23.85
CA PHE A 140 59.99 24.01 -22.79
C PHE A 140 61.45 24.19 -23.22
N GLN A 141 61.80 23.83 -24.46
CA GLN A 141 63.15 24.05 -25.00
C GLN A 141 63.49 25.54 -25.17
N GLN A 142 62.52 26.37 -25.55
CA GLN A 142 62.71 27.82 -25.61
C GLN A 142 62.95 28.40 -24.22
N PHE A 143 62.14 28.01 -23.23
CA PHE A 143 62.34 28.41 -21.83
C PHE A 143 63.73 28.01 -21.30
N GLN A 144 64.19 26.79 -21.60
CA GLN A 144 65.53 26.36 -21.19
C GLN A 144 66.63 27.26 -21.76
N LYS A 145 66.54 27.61 -23.05
CA LYS A 145 67.51 28.50 -23.71
C LYS A 145 67.48 29.91 -23.13
N GLU A 146 66.28 30.44 -22.86
CA GLU A 146 66.12 31.80 -22.33
C GLU A 146 66.61 31.92 -20.88
N TYR A 147 66.31 30.91 -20.04
CA TYR A 147 66.59 30.99 -18.61
C TYR A 147 67.99 30.50 -18.23
N PHE A 148 68.50 29.46 -18.89
CA PHE A 148 69.80 28.85 -18.57
C PHE A 148 70.88 29.14 -19.63
N GLY A 149 70.53 29.76 -20.76
CA GLY A 149 71.47 30.07 -21.85
C GLY A 149 72.03 28.84 -22.58
N ARG A 150 71.57 27.62 -22.25
CA ARG A 150 72.07 26.34 -22.77
C ARG A 150 70.96 25.30 -22.81
N THR A 151 70.94 24.45 -23.83
CA THR A 151 70.06 23.27 -23.87
C THR A 151 70.75 22.09 -23.18
N VAL A 152 70.03 21.41 -22.28
CA VAL A 152 70.56 20.33 -21.42
C VAL A 152 71.04 19.10 -22.23
N GLU A 153 70.57 18.96 -23.46
CA GLU A 153 70.97 17.92 -24.44
C GLU A 153 72.42 18.05 -24.93
N GLN A 154 73.08 19.20 -24.76
CA GLN A 154 74.47 19.42 -25.17
C GLN A 154 75.44 19.23 -23.99
N LYS A 155 75.50 18.01 -23.45
CA LYS A 155 76.67 17.53 -22.70
C LYS A 155 77.17 16.25 -23.36
N LYS A 156 78.14 16.43 -24.27
CA LYS A 156 79.16 15.44 -24.60
C LYS A 156 80.45 15.84 -23.88
#